data_AF-A0A3D2W5W4-F1
#
_entry.id   AF-A0A3D2W5W4-F1
#
_cell.length_a   1.000
_cell.length_b   1.000
_cell.length_c   1.000
_cell.angle_alpha   90.00
_cell.angle_beta   90.00
_cell.angle_gamma   90.00
#
_symmetry.space_group_name_H-M   'P 1'
#
loop_
_entity.id
_entity.type
_entity.pdbx_description
1 polymer ?
#
loop_
_entity_poly.entity_id
_entity_poly.type
_entity_poly.pdbx_seq_one_letter_code
_entity_poly.pdbx_strand_id
1 'polypeptide(L)'
;MLGAIFGDIAGSVYEFRNTHNYHFTLLCKDSQPTDDSYMTLAVAKALMDTYGMDDETIKQALVKEMQRIGHLHPDAGYGGRFYYWLQAEQPEPYNSFGNGSGMRVSAAGWMYDTLEETLHAAELTACVTHNHPEGIKG
;
A
#
# COMPACT_ATOMS: atom_id res chain seq x y z
N MET A 1 6.14 10.15 -4.48
CA MET A 1 4.83 9.66 -4.00
C MET A 1 3.62 10.48 -4.49
N LEU A 2 3.69 11.81 -4.62
CA LEU A 2 2.53 12.62 -5.06
C LEU A 2 1.88 12.17 -6.37
N GLY A 3 2.67 11.70 -7.34
CA GLY A 3 2.13 11.15 -8.59
C GLY A 3 1.30 9.88 -8.39
N ALA A 4 1.69 8.99 -7.47
CA ALA A 4 0.91 7.80 -7.13
C ALA A 4 -0.41 8.18 -6.45
N ILE A 5 -0.36 9.10 -5.47
CA ILE A 5 -1.56 9.60 -4.77
C ILE A 5 -2.51 10.31 -5.74
N PHE A 6 -1.97 11.15 -6.63
CA PHE A 6 -2.78 11.81 -7.64
C PHE A 6 -3.40 10.82 -8.63
N GLY A 7 -2.63 9.82 -9.08
CA GLY A 7 -3.11 8.77 -9.97
C GLY A 7 -4.25 7.95 -9.36
N ASP A 8 -4.12 7.59 -8.07
CA ASP A 8 -5.18 6.96 -7.29
C ASP A 8 -6.44 7.85 -7.26
N ILE A 9 -6.34 9.08 -6.75
CA ILE A 9 -7.49 10.00 -6.62
C ILE A 9 -8.18 10.24 -7.97
N ALA A 10 -7.41 10.42 -9.05
CA ALA A 10 -7.96 10.64 -10.39
C ALA A 10 -8.60 9.36 -10.97
N GLY A 11 -8.04 8.19 -10.65
CA GLY A 11 -8.51 6.88 -11.12
C GLY A 11 -9.70 6.32 -10.34
N SER A 12 -9.93 6.75 -9.09
CA SER A 12 -10.84 6.06 -8.17
C SER A 12 -12.29 6.00 -8.65
N VAL A 13 -12.78 7.03 -9.35
CA VAL A 13 -14.14 7.03 -9.93
C VAL A 13 -14.31 6.10 -11.13
N TYR A 14 -13.21 5.57 -11.68
CA TYR A 14 -13.17 4.73 -12.87
C TYR A 14 -12.86 3.25 -12.58
N GLU A 15 -12.56 2.87 -11.34
CA GLU A 15 -12.14 1.51 -10.95
C GLU A 15 -13.14 0.42 -11.42
N PHE A 16 -14.43 0.61 -11.09
CA PHE A 16 -15.52 -0.30 -11.49
C PHE A 16 -16.31 0.19 -12.70
N ARG A 17 -15.96 1.36 -13.23
CA ARG A 17 -16.62 2.03 -14.37
C ARG A 17 -15.55 2.61 -15.30
N ASN A 18 -14.77 1.72 -15.90
CA ASN A 18 -13.65 2.11 -16.74
C ASN A 18 -14.09 2.88 -17.99
N THR A 19 -13.13 3.57 -18.61
CA THR A 19 -13.35 4.33 -19.84
C THR A 19 -12.14 4.20 -20.75
N HIS A 20 -12.40 4.12 -22.06
CA HIS A 20 -11.38 4.22 -23.10
C HIS A 20 -11.34 5.62 -23.74
N ASN A 21 -12.13 6.56 -23.20
CA ASN A 21 -12.13 7.94 -23.66
C ASN A 21 -10.95 8.68 -23.05
N TYR A 22 -9.99 9.08 -23.88
CA TYR A 22 -8.83 9.87 -23.48
C TYR A 22 -9.16 11.34 -23.08
N HIS A 23 -10.41 11.77 -23.28
CA HIS A 23 -10.95 13.06 -22.82
C HIS A 23 -11.89 12.88 -21.62
N PHE A 24 -11.48 12.05 -20.66
CA PHE A 24 -12.23 11.84 -19.42
C PHE A 24 -12.09 13.03 -18.45
N THR A 25 -12.97 13.10 -17.46
CA THR A 25 -12.89 14.12 -16.41
C THR A 25 -11.82 13.72 -15.42
N LEU A 26 -10.70 14.45 -15.40
CA LEU A 26 -9.53 14.08 -14.60
C LEU A 26 -9.81 14.07 -13.08
N LEU A 27 -10.58 15.05 -12.59
CA LEU A 27 -11.01 15.14 -11.20
C LEU A 27 -12.46 15.61 -11.13
N CYS A 28 -13.24 15.01 -10.25
CA CYS A 28 -14.59 15.46 -9.95
C CYS A 28 -14.84 15.46 -8.43
N LYS A 29 -16.04 15.88 -8.01
CA LYS A 29 -16.41 15.94 -6.59
C LYS A 29 -16.38 14.58 -5.87
N ASP A 30 -16.44 13.48 -6.63
CA ASP A 30 -16.45 12.11 -6.12
C ASP A 30 -15.05 11.49 -6.16
N SER A 31 -14.04 12.19 -6.69
CA SER A 31 -12.64 11.78 -6.65
C SER A 31 -12.11 11.84 -5.22
N GLN A 32 -11.62 10.72 -4.73
CA GLN A 32 -11.11 10.55 -3.37
C GLN A 32 -9.94 9.56 -3.34
N PRO A 33 -9.03 9.67 -2.36
CA PRO A 33 -7.97 8.68 -2.15
C PRO A 33 -8.55 7.34 -1.69
N THR A 34 -7.93 6.24 -2.12
CA THR A 34 -8.32 4.87 -1.75
C THR A 34 -7.28 4.24 -0.82
N ASP A 35 -7.44 2.93 -0.60
CA ASP A 35 -6.46 2.10 0.07
C ASP A 35 -5.05 2.22 -0.50
N ASP A 36 -4.88 2.45 -1.80
CA ASP A 36 -3.59 2.74 -2.46
C ASP A 36 -2.86 3.90 -1.78
N SER A 37 -3.50 5.08 -1.69
CA SER A 37 -2.92 6.27 -1.06
C SER A 37 -2.71 6.08 0.44
N TYR A 38 -3.72 5.56 1.14
CA TYR A 38 -3.63 5.41 2.59
C TYR A 38 -2.56 4.40 3.00
N MET A 39 -2.44 3.28 2.29
CA MET A 39 -1.40 2.29 2.56
C MET A 39 -0.02 2.76 2.10
N THR A 40 0.08 3.56 1.03
CA THR A 40 1.34 4.25 0.66
C THR A 40 1.83 5.14 1.79
N LEU A 41 0.94 5.93 2.40
CA LEU A 41 1.29 6.80 3.53
C LEU A 41 1.67 6.00 4.78
N ALA A 42 0.97 4.90 5.07
CA ALA A 42 1.28 4.01 6.19
C ALA A 42 2.68 3.40 6.06
N VAL A 43 2.98 2.86 4.87
CA VAL A 43 4.27 2.27 4.55
C VAL A 43 5.39 3.32 4.65
N ALA A 44 5.19 4.50 4.05
CA ALA A 44 6.16 5.58 4.13
C ALA A 44 6.47 5.96 5.58
N LYS A 45 5.43 6.09 6.42
CA LYS A 45 5.60 6.42 7.83
C LYS A 45 6.37 5.35 8.59
N ALA A 46 5.99 4.08 8.43
CA ALA A 46 6.69 2.97 9.09
C ALA A 46 8.17 2.92 8.71
N LEU A 47 8.49 3.02 7.42
CA LEU A 47 9.88 2.99 6.94
C LEU A 47 10.69 4.19 7.46
N MET A 48 10.10 5.40 7.49
CA MET A 48 10.78 6.59 8.04
C MET A 48 11.07 6.43 9.53
N ASP A 49 10.12 5.91 10.29
CA ASP A 49 10.24 5.76 11.75
C ASP A 49 11.21 4.62 12.14
N THR A 50 11.51 3.70 11.22
CA THR A 50 12.34 2.51 11.46
C THR A 50 13.58 2.41 10.58
N TYR A 51 13.97 3.52 9.95
CA TYR A 51 15.12 3.55 9.05
C TYR A 51 16.40 3.10 9.76
N GLY A 52 17.08 2.10 9.20
CA GLY A 52 18.30 1.50 9.75
C GLY A 52 18.10 0.53 10.92
N MET A 53 16.85 0.17 11.24
CA MET A 53 16.54 -0.87 12.23
C MET A 53 16.51 -2.27 11.60
N ASP A 54 16.36 -3.30 12.43
CA ASP A 54 16.26 -4.69 11.98
C ASP A 54 14.88 -5.01 11.34
N ASP A 55 14.86 -6.05 10.51
CA ASP A 55 13.69 -6.49 9.74
C ASP A 55 12.44 -6.73 10.59
N GLU A 56 12.61 -7.28 11.79
CA GLU A 56 11.48 -7.60 12.67
C GLU A 56 10.85 -6.31 13.21
N THR A 57 11.67 -5.35 13.63
CA THR A 57 11.19 -4.03 14.03
C THR A 57 10.46 -3.31 12.87
N ILE A 58 11.02 -3.36 11.66
CA ILE A 58 10.40 -2.75 10.47
C ILE A 58 9.03 -3.39 10.18
N LYS A 59 8.95 -4.72 10.17
CA LYS A 59 7.69 -5.47 9.94
C LYS A 59 6.63 -5.12 10.99
N GLN A 60 7.00 -5.05 12.26
CA GLN A 60 6.06 -4.67 13.33
C GLN A 60 5.54 -3.24 13.15
N ALA A 61 6.40 -2.30 12.75
CA ALA A 61 5.99 -0.93 12.45
C ALA A 61 5.06 -0.86 11.21
N LEU A 62 5.35 -1.62 10.16
CA LEU A 62 4.51 -1.73 8.96
C LEU A 62 3.11 -2.22 9.33
N VAL A 63 3.01 -3.33 10.07
CA VAL A 63 1.72 -3.88 10.54
C VAL A 63 0.94 -2.83 11.32
N LYS A 64 1.60 -2.22 12.32
CA LYS A 64 0.99 -1.24 13.21
C LYS A 64 0.48 -0.01 12.46
N GLU A 65 1.28 0.59 11.59
CA GLU A 65 0.87 1.80 10.87
C GLU A 65 -0.18 1.51 9.80
N MET A 66 -0.10 0.37 9.11
CA MET A 66 -1.12 -0.02 8.13
C MET A 66 -2.47 -0.27 8.80
N GLN A 67 -2.52 -0.98 9.92
CA GLN A 67 -3.75 -1.12 10.70
C GLN A 67 -4.23 0.22 11.25
N ARG A 68 -3.34 1.06 11.81
CA ARG A 68 -3.71 2.37 12.35
C ARG A 68 -4.36 3.26 11.30
N ILE A 69 -3.75 3.39 10.12
CA ILE A 69 -4.33 4.21 9.03
C ILE A 69 -5.57 3.54 8.45
N GLY A 70 -5.58 2.21 8.28
CA GLY A 70 -6.75 1.49 7.79
C GLY A 70 -7.98 1.65 8.68
N HIS A 71 -7.80 1.66 10.00
CA HIS A 71 -8.87 1.91 10.97
C HIS A 71 -9.38 3.36 10.97
N LEU A 72 -8.54 4.32 10.57
CA LEU A 72 -8.98 5.71 10.41
C LEU A 72 -9.80 5.94 9.14
N HIS A 73 -9.64 5.06 8.14
CA HIS A 73 -10.27 5.19 6.83
C HIS A 73 -10.95 3.87 6.39
N PRO A 74 -11.90 3.32 7.18
CA PRO A 74 -12.44 1.97 6.95
C PRO A 74 -13.13 1.80 5.58
N ASP A 75 -13.65 2.88 5.00
CA ASP A 75 -14.41 2.90 3.75
C ASP A 75 -13.56 3.19 2.51
N ALA A 76 -12.23 3.00 2.58
CA ALA A 76 -11.30 3.38 1.51
C ALA A 76 -11.20 2.41 0.33
N GLY A 77 -12.00 1.33 0.27
CA GLY A 77 -11.99 0.39 -0.85
C GLY A 77 -11.16 -0.88 -0.67
N TYR A 78 -10.74 -1.19 0.56
CA TYR A 78 -9.91 -2.38 0.85
C TYR A 78 -10.50 -3.68 0.29
N GLY A 79 -9.64 -4.49 -0.34
CA GLY A 79 -10.00 -5.86 -0.74
C GLY A 79 -10.42 -6.71 0.46
N GLY A 80 -11.41 -7.60 0.27
CA GLY A 80 -12.07 -8.29 1.39
C GLY A 80 -11.13 -9.03 2.36
N ARG A 81 -10.12 -9.76 1.85
CA ARG A 81 -9.13 -10.42 2.73
C ARG A 81 -8.22 -9.43 3.46
N PHE A 82 -7.85 -8.34 2.80
CA PHE A 82 -7.05 -7.28 3.41
C PHE A 82 -7.83 -6.56 4.51
N TYR A 83 -9.13 -6.34 4.30
CA TYR A 83 -10.01 -5.79 5.33
C TYR A 83 -10.01 -6.67 6.60
N TYR A 84 -10.12 -7.99 6.47
CA TYR A 84 -10.01 -8.88 7.64
C TYR A 84 -8.63 -8.82 8.31
N TRP A 85 -7.56 -8.68 7.52
CA TRP A 85 -6.21 -8.49 8.05
C TRP A 85 -6.10 -7.18 8.85
N LEU A 86 -6.72 -6.08 8.38
CA LEU A 86 -6.73 -4.81 9.11
C LEU A 86 -7.35 -4.96 10.51
N GLN A 87 -8.43 -5.74 10.63
CA GLN A 87 -9.19 -5.91 11.88
C GLN A 87 -8.62 -6.97 12.83
N ALA A 88 -7.63 -7.77 12.40
CA ALA A 88 -7.12 -8.88 13.20
C ALA A 88 -6.23 -8.37 14.34
N GLU A 89 -6.36 -8.95 15.53
CA GLU A 89 -5.52 -8.61 16.69
C GLU A 89 -4.06 -8.99 16.48
N GLN A 90 -3.83 -10.13 15.83
CA GLN A 90 -2.51 -10.64 15.44
C GLN A 90 -2.57 -11.00 13.95
N PRO A 91 -2.39 -10.01 13.06
CA PRO A 91 -2.60 -10.21 11.63
C PRO A 91 -1.44 -10.98 11.01
N GLU A 92 -1.76 -12.09 10.33
CA GLU A 92 -0.80 -12.92 9.59
C GLU A 92 -0.98 -12.74 8.07
N PRO A 93 0.10 -12.80 7.27
CA PRO A 93 -0.01 -12.74 5.83
C PRO A 93 -0.81 -13.94 5.28
N TYR A 94 -1.62 -13.70 4.25
CA TYR A 94 -2.69 -14.62 3.84
C TYR A 94 -2.56 -15.14 2.40
N ASN A 95 -1.31 -15.30 1.94
CA ASN A 95 -0.92 -15.85 0.65
C ASN A 95 -1.58 -15.13 -0.54
N SER A 96 -1.63 -13.80 -0.46
CA SER A 96 -2.18 -12.94 -1.52
C SER A 96 -1.19 -12.77 -2.67
N PHE A 97 -1.69 -12.89 -3.89
CA PHE A 97 -0.99 -12.61 -5.15
C PHE A 97 -1.58 -11.40 -5.90
N GLY A 98 -2.41 -10.60 -5.22
CA GLY A 98 -2.94 -9.35 -5.76
C GLY A 98 -1.87 -8.25 -5.85
N ASN A 99 -2.21 -7.15 -6.50
CA ASN A 99 -1.35 -5.96 -6.67
C ASN A 99 -1.22 -5.11 -5.39
N GLY A 100 -1.88 -5.48 -4.29
CA GLY A 100 -1.96 -4.66 -3.08
C GLY A 100 -0.61 -4.41 -2.39
N SER A 101 0.39 -5.27 -2.64
CA SER A 101 1.79 -5.03 -2.27
C SER A 101 2.42 -3.91 -3.13
N GLY A 102 2.33 -4.05 -4.45
CA GLY A 102 2.92 -3.11 -5.40
C GLY A 102 2.31 -1.71 -5.36
N MET A 103 1.01 -1.57 -5.08
CA MET A 103 0.33 -0.26 -5.08
C MET A 103 0.87 0.73 -4.02
N ARG A 104 1.51 0.21 -2.96
CA ARG A 104 1.95 0.99 -1.78
C ARG A 104 3.46 1.05 -1.56
N VAL A 105 4.25 0.40 -2.42
CA VAL A 105 5.70 0.21 -2.22
C VAL A 105 6.55 1.45 -2.52
N SER A 106 5.95 2.49 -3.13
CA SER A 106 6.68 3.62 -3.70
C SER A 106 7.63 4.34 -2.73
N ALA A 107 7.37 4.30 -1.42
CA ALA A 107 8.25 4.88 -0.41
C ALA A 107 9.63 4.19 -0.33
N ALA A 108 9.69 2.87 -0.51
CA ALA A 108 10.94 2.11 -0.52
C ALA A 108 11.88 2.63 -1.63
N GLY A 109 11.35 2.82 -2.84
CA GLY A 109 12.13 3.35 -3.97
C GLY A 109 12.55 4.82 -3.83
N TRP A 110 12.01 5.56 -2.87
CA TRP A 110 12.42 6.94 -2.57
C TRP A 110 13.42 7.04 -1.42
N MET A 111 13.43 6.07 -0.52
CA MET A 111 14.13 6.18 0.77
C MET A 111 15.51 5.53 0.78
N TYR A 112 15.71 4.50 -0.05
CA TYR A 112 16.94 3.71 -0.06
C TYR A 112 17.77 4.03 -1.30
N ASP A 113 19.08 4.13 -1.12
CA ASP A 113 20.01 4.62 -2.15
C ASP A 113 20.46 3.52 -3.13
N THR A 114 20.46 2.26 -2.66
CA THR A 114 20.87 1.12 -3.47
C THR A 114 19.68 0.28 -3.90
N LEU A 115 19.83 -0.39 -5.05
CA LEU A 115 18.83 -1.34 -5.54
C LEU A 115 18.61 -2.49 -4.53
N GLU A 116 19.68 -2.97 -3.91
CA GLU A 116 19.64 -4.08 -2.95
C GLU A 116 18.81 -3.71 -1.71
N GLU A 117 19.08 -2.54 -1.10
CA GLU A 117 18.31 -2.04 0.04
C GLU A 117 16.86 -1.73 -0.35
N THR A 118 16.65 -1.17 -1.55
CA THR A 118 15.30 -0.89 -2.07
C THR A 118 14.49 -2.17 -2.23
N LEU A 119 15.08 -3.22 -2.80
CA LEU A 119 14.42 -4.52 -2.98
C LEU A 119 14.14 -5.20 -1.64
N HIS A 120 15.09 -5.14 -0.71
CA HIS A 120 14.92 -5.67 0.64
C HIS A 120 13.77 -4.98 1.37
N ALA A 121 13.76 -3.64 1.37
CA ALA A 121 12.67 -2.88 1.96
C ALA A 121 11.33 -3.18 1.28
N ALA A 122 11.29 -3.24 -0.05
CA ALA A 122 10.10 -3.61 -0.82
C ALA A 122 9.54 -4.97 -0.40
N GLU A 123 10.40 -5.99 -0.27
CA GLU A 123 10.02 -7.32 0.20
C GLU A 123 9.41 -7.27 1.61
N LEU A 124 10.03 -6.55 2.55
CA LEU A 124 9.49 -6.37 3.90
C LEU A 124 8.07 -5.75 3.87
N THR A 125 7.82 -4.76 3.01
CA THR A 125 6.50 -4.11 2.87
C THR A 125 5.43 -5.01 2.25
N ALA A 126 5.83 -5.98 1.43
CA ALA A 126 4.94 -6.95 0.80
C ALA A 126 4.59 -8.08 1.78
N CYS A 127 5.61 -8.69 2.38
CA CYS A 127 5.54 -9.92 3.18
C CYS A 127 4.59 -9.86 4.38
N VAL A 128 4.31 -8.67 4.93
CA VAL A 128 3.35 -8.51 6.04
C VAL A 128 1.92 -8.89 5.67
N THR A 129 1.59 -8.97 4.37
CA THR A 129 0.23 -9.32 3.87
C THR A 129 0.25 -10.28 2.67
N HIS A 130 1.23 -10.13 1.78
CA HIS A 130 1.39 -10.84 0.51
C HIS A 130 2.65 -11.72 0.59
N ASN A 131 2.56 -12.87 1.25
CA ASN A 131 3.65 -13.86 1.31
C ASN A 131 3.63 -14.88 0.15
N HIS A 132 2.84 -14.63 -0.90
CA HIS A 132 2.92 -15.39 -2.15
C HIS A 132 4.08 -14.83 -3.00
N PRO A 133 4.90 -15.67 -3.67
CA PRO A 133 6.02 -15.20 -4.49
C PRO A 133 5.63 -14.14 -5.52
N GLU A 134 4.49 -14.30 -6.21
CA GLU A 134 4.00 -13.31 -7.18
C GLU A 134 3.55 -11.99 -6.52
N GLY A 135 3.10 -12.02 -5.27
CA GLY A 135 2.79 -10.80 -4.53
C GLY A 135 4.05 -10.04 -4.09
N ILE A 136 5.14 -10.75 -3.79
CA ILE A 136 6.43 -10.14 -3.44
C ILE A 136 7.15 -9.61 -4.69
N LYS A 137 7.02 -10.30 -5.82
CA LYS A 137 7.65 -9.88 -7.10
C LYS A 137 7.05 -8.61 -7.70
N GLY A 138 5.76 -8.37 -7.47
CA GLY A 138 5.00 -7.24 -8.04
C GLY A 138 5.27 -5.95 -7.32
#